data_AF-A0A4Q0Y7L7-F1
#
_entry.id   AF-A0A4Q0Y7L7-F1
#
_cell.length_a   1.000
_cell.length_b   1.000
_cell.length_c   1.000
_cell.angle_alpha   90.00
_cell.angle_beta   90.00
_cell.angle_gamma   90.00
#
_symmetry.space_group_name_H-M   'P 1'
#
loop_
_entity.id
_entity.type
_entity.pdbx_description
1 polymer ?
#
loop_
_entity_poly.entity_id
_entity_poly.type
_entity_poly.pdbx_seq_one_letter_code
_entity_poly.pdbx_strand_id
1 'polypeptide(L)'
;MEENYDLETYDRFLGEFKEVGNHWDKIEKRTATLFQVLIDGDLKELVFVLKHYPKYVQIVCDHFRYLYNYSEQDADIYAASKLLYMSEGYHPKQFVRNLVRKLKKIDEYDISRLKAFLDEIVINQKNIHPIILGFYKVEIKKNMINNNYHKLQMKVIEKNLDKLLVDSDFDFTASDRDANLDIPYMD
;
A
#
# COMPACT_ATOMS: atom_id res chain seq x y z
N MET A 1 -4.25 -19.49 -1.80
CA MET A 1 -3.17 -20.20 -2.49
C MET A 1 -1.98 -19.28 -2.48
N GLU A 2 -0.86 -19.67 -1.89
CA GLU A 2 0.40 -18.97 -2.15
C GLU A 2 0.79 -19.29 -3.59
N GLU A 3 0.98 -18.25 -4.39
CA GLU A 3 1.43 -18.40 -5.77
C GLU A 3 2.85 -18.99 -5.74
N ASN A 4 3.09 -20.06 -6.51
CA ASN A 4 4.38 -20.74 -6.57
C ASN A 4 5.34 -19.91 -7.44
N TYR A 5 5.88 -18.84 -6.88
CA TYR A 5 6.98 -18.10 -7.49
C TYR A 5 8.30 -18.88 -7.32
N ASP A 6 9.16 -18.84 -8.33
CA ASP A 6 10.45 -19.53 -8.32
C ASP A 6 11.54 -18.68 -7.63
N LEU A 7 12.00 -19.15 -6.47
CA LEU A 7 13.01 -18.46 -5.66
C LEU A 7 14.35 -18.30 -6.40
N GLU A 8 14.74 -19.29 -7.20
CA GLU A 8 16.04 -19.29 -7.90
C GLU A 8 16.13 -18.14 -8.91
N THR A 9 14.99 -17.69 -9.43
CA THR A 9 14.93 -16.56 -10.34
C THR A 9 15.35 -15.26 -9.64
N TYR A 10 14.96 -15.05 -8.37
CA TYR A 10 15.28 -13.82 -7.64
C TYR A 10 16.71 -13.79 -7.11
N ASP A 11 17.30 -14.93 -6.76
CA ASP A 11 18.71 -15.00 -6.32
C ASP A 11 19.68 -14.39 -7.33
N ARG A 12 19.35 -14.46 -8.62
CA ARG A 12 20.15 -13.84 -9.70
C ARG A 12 20.08 -12.32 -9.70
N PHE A 13 18.98 -11.74 -9.20
CA PHE A 13 18.75 -10.31 -9.13
C PHE A 13 19.12 -9.72 -7.76
N LEU A 14 19.01 -10.51 -6.70
CA LEU A 14 19.33 -10.10 -5.33
C LEU A 14 20.84 -10.13 -5.11
N GLY A 15 21.46 -8.95 -5.16
CA GLY A 15 22.89 -8.76 -4.89
C GLY A 15 23.27 -8.58 -3.42
N GLU A 16 24.53 -8.25 -3.18
CA GLU A 16 25.04 -7.95 -1.84
C GLU A 16 24.28 -6.78 -1.20
N PHE A 17 23.98 -6.91 0.10
CA PHE A 17 23.37 -5.86 0.91
C PHE A 17 24.44 -5.23 1.78
N LYS A 18 24.56 -3.90 1.73
CA LYS A 18 25.49 -3.13 2.57
C LYS A 18 24.72 -2.44 3.69
N GLU A 19 25.20 -2.57 4.92
CA GLU A 19 24.57 -1.94 6.08
C GLU A 19 24.76 -0.41 6.09
N VAL A 20 25.88 0.07 5.51
CA VAL A 20 26.30 1.47 5.49
C VAL A 20 26.20 2.04 4.07
N GLY A 21 25.65 3.24 3.96
CA GLY A 21 25.48 3.97 2.70
C GLY A 21 24.15 4.71 2.63
N ASN A 22 23.99 5.59 1.64
CA ASN A 22 22.69 6.18 1.35
C ASN A 22 21.75 5.10 0.81
N HIS A 23 20.44 5.38 0.81
CA HIS A 23 19.38 4.43 0.48
C HIS A 23 19.67 3.52 -0.73
N TRP A 24 20.12 4.09 -1.86
CA TRP A 24 20.44 3.37 -3.09
C TRP A 24 21.81 2.68 -3.09
N ASP A 25 22.74 3.12 -2.25
CA ASP A 25 24.10 2.55 -2.17
C ASP A 25 24.13 1.23 -1.41
N LYS A 26 23.07 0.93 -0.65
CA LYS A 26 22.93 -0.28 0.16
C LYS A 26 22.64 -1.53 -0.66
N ILE A 27 22.21 -1.38 -1.92
CA ILE A 27 21.86 -2.49 -2.80
C ILE A 27 22.42 -2.30 -4.20
N GLU A 28 22.63 -3.40 -4.91
CA GLU A 28 23.01 -3.36 -6.31
C GLU A 28 21.88 -2.81 -7.20
N LYS A 29 22.24 -2.19 -8.33
CA LYS A 29 21.28 -1.62 -9.30
C LYS A 29 20.25 -2.65 -9.79
N ARG A 30 20.65 -3.92 -9.95
CA ARG A 30 19.74 -5.00 -10.35
C ARG A 30 18.68 -5.30 -9.28
N THR A 31 19.04 -5.28 -8.00
CA THR A 31 18.13 -5.43 -6.87
C THR A 31 17.14 -4.28 -6.81
N ALA A 32 17.63 -3.05 -6.98
CA ALA A 32 16.81 -1.84 -7.04
C ALA A 32 15.79 -1.90 -8.18
N THR A 33 16.24 -2.34 -9.36
CA THR A 33 15.39 -2.49 -10.54
C THR A 33 14.33 -3.57 -10.34
N LEU A 34 14.69 -4.71 -9.72
CA LEU A 34 13.73 -5.75 -9.36
C LEU A 34 12.63 -5.16 -8.46
N PHE A 35 13.00 -4.49 -7.37
CA PHE A 35 12.00 -3.92 -6.46
C PHE A 35 11.13 -2.86 -7.13
N GLN A 36 11.69 -2.01 -8.00
CA GLN A 36 10.90 -1.05 -8.78
C GLN A 36 9.83 -1.77 -9.62
N VAL A 37 10.24 -2.80 -10.36
CA VAL A 37 9.33 -3.57 -11.23
C VAL A 37 8.26 -4.26 -10.41
N LEU A 38 8.59 -4.83 -9.25
CA LEU A 38 7.61 -5.51 -8.39
C LEU A 38 6.68 -4.53 -7.66
N ILE A 39 7.17 -3.35 -7.27
CA ILE A 39 6.35 -2.27 -6.70
C ILE A 39 5.32 -1.77 -7.74
N ASP A 40 5.74 -1.64 -9.00
CA ASP A 40 4.87 -1.15 -10.07
C ASP A 40 3.98 -2.23 -10.68
N GLY A 41 4.44 -3.47 -10.77
CA GLY A 41 3.73 -4.57 -11.39
C GLY A 41 2.95 -5.41 -10.37
N ASP A 42 3.65 -6.27 -9.63
CA ASP A 42 3.02 -7.26 -8.77
C ASP A 42 3.47 -7.14 -7.30
N LEU A 43 2.62 -6.49 -6.50
CA LEU A 43 2.86 -6.36 -5.06
C LEU A 43 2.81 -7.71 -4.32
N LYS A 44 2.09 -8.72 -4.83
CA LYS A 44 2.07 -10.05 -4.21
C LYS A 44 3.43 -10.73 -4.34
N GLU A 45 4.03 -10.61 -5.52
CA GLU A 45 5.37 -11.10 -5.80
C GLU A 45 6.41 -10.36 -4.96
N LEU A 46 6.28 -9.03 -4.81
CA LEU A 46 7.14 -8.26 -3.89
C LEU A 46 7.06 -8.80 -2.46
N VAL A 47 5.86 -9.02 -1.94
CA VAL A 47 5.66 -9.57 -0.59
C VAL A 47 6.24 -10.98 -0.47
N PHE A 48 6.09 -11.81 -1.51
CA PHE A 48 6.71 -13.14 -1.54
C PHE A 48 8.24 -13.06 -1.43
N VAL A 49 8.87 -12.19 -2.22
CA VAL A 49 10.33 -11.96 -2.16
C VAL A 49 10.72 -11.49 -0.76
N LEU A 50 10.05 -10.47 -0.23
CA LEU A 50 10.38 -9.91 1.08
C LEU A 50 10.19 -10.91 2.24
N LYS A 51 9.26 -11.86 2.13
CA LYS A 51 9.10 -12.93 3.14
C LYS A 51 10.35 -13.82 3.21
N HIS A 52 10.96 -14.10 2.06
CA HIS A 52 12.16 -14.94 1.96
C HIS A 52 13.45 -14.16 2.21
N TYR A 53 13.45 -12.86 1.90
CA TYR A 53 14.60 -11.96 2.07
C TYR A 53 14.24 -10.72 2.92
N PRO A 54 13.89 -10.89 4.21
CA PRO A 54 13.35 -9.82 5.06
C PRO A 54 14.31 -8.64 5.29
N LYS A 55 15.62 -8.84 5.10
CA LYS A 55 16.63 -7.78 5.17
C LYS A 55 16.37 -6.60 4.22
N TYR A 56 15.60 -6.81 3.15
CA TYR A 56 15.27 -5.75 2.19
C TYR A 56 13.99 -4.98 2.51
N VAL A 57 13.21 -5.37 3.52
CA VAL A 57 11.92 -4.72 3.84
C VAL A 57 12.07 -3.22 4.05
N GLN A 58 13.04 -2.80 4.87
CA GLN A 58 13.30 -1.38 5.13
C GLN A 58 13.63 -0.62 3.84
N ILE A 59 14.43 -1.22 2.96
CA ILE A 59 14.79 -0.61 1.68
C ILE A 59 13.56 -0.47 0.78
N VAL A 60 12.69 -1.47 0.73
CA VAL A 60 11.46 -1.36 -0.06
C VAL A 60 10.55 -0.26 0.49
N CYS A 61 10.39 -0.13 1.81
CA CYS A 61 9.63 0.96 2.42
C CYS A 61 10.20 2.34 2.05
N ASP A 62 11.52 2.48 2.08
CA ASP A 62 12.19 3.69 1.63
C ASP A 62 11.97 3.93 0.12
N HIS A 63 12.01 2.90 -0.75
CA HIS A 63 11.70 3.07 -2.18
C HIS A 63 10.30 3.67 -2.37
N PHE A 64 9.30 3.11 -1.69
CA PHE A 64 7.94 3.65 -1.71
C PHE A 64 7.88 5.11 -1.22
N ARG A 65 8.69 5.50 -0.23
CA ARG A 65 8.76 6.88 0.26
C ARG A 65 9.21 7.84 -0.85
N TYR A 66 10.17 7.45 -1.68
CA TYR A 66 10.72 8.29 -2.76
C TYR A 66 9.94 8.18 -4.08
N LEU A 67 9.07 7.17 -4.24
CA LEU A 67 8.35 6.99 -5.50
C LEU A 67 7.15 7.95 -5.61
N TYR A 68 7.16 8.77 -6.67
CA TYR A 68 6.10 9.75 -6.96
C TYR A 68 5.20 9.35 -8.14
N ASN A 69 5.68 8.46 -9.01
CA ASN A 69 4.94 7.98 -10.17
C ASN A 69 4.83 6.48 -10.08
N TYR A 70 3.59 5.98 -10.14
CA TYR A 70 3.28 4.56 -10.22
C TYR A 70 2.71 4.25 -11.59
N SER A 71 2.85 3.00 -12.02
CA SER A 71 2.00 2.43 -13.07
C SER A 71 0.50 2.60 -12.72
N GLU A 72 -0.37 2.50 -13.72
CA GLU A 72 -1.84 2.48 -13.52
C GLU A 72 -2.34 1.19 -12.87
N GLN A 73 -1.45 0.26 -12.52
CA GLN A 73 -1.83 -1.01 -11.93
C GLN A 73 -2.10 -0.85 -10.43
N ASP A 74 -3.34 -1.18 -10.05
CA ASP A 74 -3.77 -1.19 -8.66
C ASP A 74 -3.07 -2.31 -7.87
N ALA A 75 -2.63 -1.97 -6.67
CA ALA A 75 -2.07 -2.91 -5.70
C ALA A 75 -3.17 -3.78 -5.07
N ASP A 76 -2.84 -5.05 -4.85
CA ASP A 76 -3.70 -5.99 -4.10
C ASP A 76 -3.77 -5.59 -2.62
N ILE A 77 -5.00 -5.49 -2.09
CA ILE A 77 -5.29 -5.06 -0.72
C ILE A 77 -4.62 -5.97 0.33
N TYR A 78 -4.58 -7.28 0.08
CA TYR A 78 -4.02 -8.26 1.00
C TYR A 78 -2.49 -8.27 0.94
N ALA A 79 -1.89 -8.07 -0.24
CA ALA A 79 -0.45 -7.88 -0.38
C ALA A 79 0.00 -6.59 0.30
N ALA A 80 -0.69 -5.47 0.07
CA ALA A 80 -0.41 -4.21 0.76
C ALA A 80 -0.55 -4.34 2.28
N SER A 81 -1.55 -5.08 2.75
CA SER A 81 -1.71 -5.37 4.18
C SER A 81 -0.53 -6.15 4.75
N LYS A 82 -0.08 -7.20 4.04
CA LYS A 82 1.11 -7.98 4.44
C LYS A 82 2.37 -7.10 4.47
N LEU A 83 2.56 -6.24 3.48
CA LEU A 83 3.70 -5.32 3.46
C LEU A 83 3.67 -4.35 4.64
N LEU A 84 2.51 -3.83 5.02
CA LEU A 84 2.36 -3.00 6.22
C LEU A 84 2.75 -3.77 7.50
N TYR A 85 2.28 -5.01 7.67
CA TYR A 85 2.68 -5.83 8.82
C TYR A 85 4.18 -6.13 8.84
N MET A 86 4.77 -6.44 7.68
CA MET A 86 6.20 -6.73 7.57
C MET A 86 7.07 -5.50 7.87
N SER A 87 6.52 -4.30 7.65
CA SER A 87 7.22 -3.04 7.85
C SER A 87 6.97 -2.40 9.22
N GLU A 88 6.34 -3.11 10.17
CA GLU A 88 6.21 -2.64 11.55
C GLU A 88 7.60 -2.29 12.13
N GLY A 89 7.74 -1.04 12.61
CA GLY A 89 9.04 -0.46 13.01
C GLY A 89 9.70 0.42 11.93
N TYR A 90 9.21 0.37 10.69
CA TYR A 90 9.68 1.13 9.53
C TYR A 90 8.49 1.75 8.76
N HIS A 91 7.61 2.49 9.46
CA HIS A 91 6.45 3.17 8.87
C HIS A 91 6.62 4.69 8.73
N PRO A 92 7.49 5.22 7.84
CA PRO A 92 7.39 6.61 7.46
C PRO A 92 5.98 6.92 6.94
N LYS A 93 5.38 8.03 7.38
CA LYS A 93 4.04 8.44 6.91
C LYS A 93 3.95 8.46 5.39
N GLN A 94 5.01 8.92 4.72
CA GLN A 94 5.08 9.00 3.26
C GLN A 94 5.04 7.63 2.58
N PHE A 95 5.70 6.61 3.14
CA PHE A 95 5.61 5.22 2.64
C PHE A 95 4.16 4.75 2.64
N VAL A 96 3.49 4.85 3.79
CA VAL A 96 2.10 4.39 3.94
C VAL A 96 1.17 5.13 2.99
N ARG A 97 1.32 6.46 2.87
CA ARG A 97 0.54 7.28 1.93
C ARG A 97 0.72 6.83 0.48
N ASN A 98 1.95 6.56 0.08
CA ASN A 98 2.27 6.14 -1.26
C ASN A 98 1.78 4.71 -1.55
N LEU A 99 1.84 3.81 -0.57
CA LEU A 99 1.25 2.48 -0.67
C LEU A 99 -0.27 2.54 -0.84
N VAL A 100 -0.99 3.30 0.01
CA VAL A 100 -2.46 3.38 -0.10
C VAL A 100 -2.92 4.07 -1.38
N ARG A 101 -2.11 4.95 -1.97
CA ARG A 101 -2.38 5.57 -3.29
C ARG A 101 -2.36 4.58 -4.45
N LYS A 102 -1.61 3.48 -4.34
CA LYS A 102 -1.65 2.40 -5.33
C LYS A 102 -2.87 1.51 -5.19
N LEU A 103 -3.62 1.59 -4.09
CA LEU A 103 -4.79 0.73 -3.91
C LEU A 103 -5.90 1.12 -4.87
N LYS A 104 -6.75 0.14 -5.17
CA LYS A 104 -7.90 0.31 -6.05
C LYS A 104 -8.74 1.52 -5.67
N LYS A 105 -8.96 2.40 -6.66
CA LYS A 105 -9.82 3.57 -6.55
C LYS A 105 -11.30 3.16 -6.58
N ILE A 106 -12.10 3.81 -5.75
CA ILE A 106 -13.54 3.51 -5.56
C ILE A 106 -14.42 4.76 -5.71
N ASP A 107 -13.86 5.88 -6.15
CA ASP A 107 -14.54 7.15 -6.33
C ASP A 107 -15.64 7.07 -7.41
N GLU A 108 -15.44 6.26 -8.44
CA GLU A 108 -16.42 6.03 -9.52
C GLU A 108 -17.42 4.89 -9.23
N TYR A 109 -17.34 4.24 -8.06
CA TYR A 109 -18.28 3.18 -7.73
C TYR A 109 -19.69 3.74 -7.56
N ASP A 110 -20.67 3.05 -8.14
CA ASP A 110 -22.07 3.21 -7.78
C ASP A 110 -22.37 2.58 -6.41
N ILE A 111 -23.59 2.82 -5.91
CA ILE A 111 -24.03 2.33 -4.60
C ILE A 111 -23.95 0.80 -4.48
N SER A 112 -24.19 0.05 -5.57
CA SER A 112 -24.20 -1.41 -5.56
C SER A 112 -22.77 -1.95 -5.43
N ARG A 113 -21.85 -1.42 -6.24
CA ARG A 113 -20.42 -1.75 -6.20
C ARG A 113 -19.79 -1.35 -4.87
N LEU A 114 -20.13 -0.17 -4.36
CA LEU A 114 -19.65 0.33 -3.07
C LEU A 114 -20.09 -0.58 -1.92
N LYS A 115 -21.35 -1.00 -1.92
CA LYS A 115 -21.87 -1.94 -0.92
C LYS A 115 -21.18 -3.31 -1.03
N ALA A 116 -21.07 -3.87 -2.25
CA ALA A 116 -20.43 -5.17 -2.46
C ALA A 116 -18.97 -5.17 -1.99
N PHE A 117 -18.24 -4.10 -2.30
CA PHE A 117 -16.86 -3.91 -1.86
C PHE A 117 -16.74 -3.77 -0.35
N LEU A 118 -17.59 -2.97 0.29
CA LEU A 118 -17.61 -2.85 1.76
C LEU A 118 -17.94 -4.18 2.43
N ASP A 119 -18.92 -4.93 1.90
CA ASP A 119 -19.28 -6.25 2.42
C ASP A 119 -18.08 -7.22 2.32
N GLU A 120 -17.33 -7.21 1.21
CA GLU A 120 -16.10 -8.00 1.03
C GLU A 120 -15.04 -7.63 2.07
N ILE A 121 -14.75 -6.34 2.25
CA ILE A 121 -13.77 -5.87 3.22
C ILE A 121 -14.19 -6.24 4.65
N VAL A 122 -15.47 -6.08 5.01
CA VAL A 122 -15.96 -6.41 6.36
C VAL A 122 -15.80 -7.90 6.66
N ILE A 123 -16.08 -8.78 5.68
CA ILE A 123 -15.92 -10.23 5.83
C ILE A 123 -14.44 -10.60 6.02
N ASN A 124 -13.56 -9.96 5.25
CA ASN A 124 -12.13 -10.30 5.22
C ASN A 124 -11.25 -9.42 6.11
N GLN A 125 -11.83 -8.53 6.92
CA GLN A 125 -11.10 -7.49 7.66
C GLN A 125 -9.97 -8.01 8.54
N LYS A 126 -10.05 -9.25 9.04
CA LYS A 126 -8.98 -9.88 9.83
C LYS A 126 -7.67 -10.08 9.05
N ASN A 127 -7.75 -10.10 7.73
CA ASN A 127 -6.62 -10.24 6.82
C ASN A 127 -6.18 -8.90 6.21
N ILE A 128 -6.81 -7.80 6.61
CA ILE A 128 -6.56 -6.47 6.06
C ILE A 128 -6.01 -5.58 7.17
N HIS A 129 -4.92 -4.88 6.88
CA HIS A 129 -4.27 -4.03 7.87
C HIS A 129 -5.21 -2.88 8.30
N PRO A 130 -5.34 -2.56 9.61
CA PRO A 130 -6.23 -1.51 10.12
C PRO A 130 -6.08 -0.13 9.45
N ILE A 131 -4.85 0.24 9.05
CA ILE A 131 -4.58 1.44 8.25
C ILE A 131 -5.32 1.41 6.90
N ILE A 132 -5.29 0.29 6.18
CA ILE A 132 -5.98 0.18 4.88
C ILE A 132 -7.49 0.22 5.08
N LEU A 133 -8.00 -0.38 6.15
CA LEU A 133 -9.41 -0.26 6.54
C LEU A 133 -9.78 1.21 6.83
N GLY A 134 -8.91 1.95 7.52
CA GLY A 134 -9.06 3.38 7.76
C GLY A 134 -9.09 4.20 6.46
N PHE A 135 -8.17 3.92 5.54
CA PHE A 135 -8.13 4.55 4.22
C PHE A 135 -9.45 4.35 3.47
N TYR A 136 -9.92 3.09 3.32
CA TYR A 136 -11.16 2.84 2.61
C TYR A 136 -12.39 3.38 3.34
N LYS A 137 -12.39 3.44 4.67
CA LYS A 137 -13.46 4.12 5.43
C LYS A 137 -13.57 5.59 5.06
N VAL A 138 -12.45 6.28 4.84
CA VAL A 138 -12.42 7.68 4.36
C VAL A 138 -12.89 7.78 2.92
N GLU A 139 -12.39 6.94 2.02
CA GLU A 139 -12.74 6.97 0.59
C GLU A 139 -14.23 6.64 0.34
N ILE A 140 -14.80 5.66 1.07
CA ILE A 140 -16.23 5.34 0.99
C ILE A 140 -17.07 6.54 1.43
N LYS A 141 -16.70 7.21 2.53
CA LYS A 141 -17.41 8.42 2.98
C LYS A 141 -17.35 9.54 1.93
N LYS A 142 -16.19 9.76 1.30
CA LYS A 142 -16.05 10.74 0.21
C LYS A 142 -16.95 10.38 -0.98
N ASN A 143 -16.94 9.13 -1.42
CA ASN A 143 -17.80 8.66 -2.51
C ASN A 143 -19.28 8.93 -2.18
N MET A 144 -19.73 8.59 -0.97
CA MET A 144 -21.13 8.79 -0.55
C MET A 144 -21.56 10.27 -0.57
N ILE A 145 -20.65 11.18 -0.18
CA ILE A 145 -20.90 12.62 -0.21
C ILE A 145 -20.98 13.13 -1.66
N ASN A 146 -20.05 12.70 -2.51
CA ASN A 146 -19.92 13.19 -3.89
C ASN A 146 -21.06 12.70 -4.79
N ASN A 147 -21.56 11.48 -4.59
CA ASN A 147 -22.58 10.86 -5.44
C ASN A 147 -24.03 11.14 -4.97
N ASN A 148 -24.21 11.85 -3.84
CA ASN A 148 -25.51 12.26 -3.31
C ASN A 148 -26.57 11.12 -3.26
N TYR A 149 -26.18 9.95 -2.76
CA TYR A 149 -27.07 8.79 -2.69
C TYR A 149 -28.28 9.03 -1.80
N HIS A 150 -29.34 8.25 -2.00
CA HIS A 150 -30.54 8.36 -1.17
C HIS A 150 -30.22 8.05 0.31
N LYS A 151 -30.82 8.82 1.24
CA LYS A 151 -30.55 8.74 2.69
C LYS A 151 -30.63 7.33 3.28
N LEU A 152 -31.59 6.52 2.84
CA LEU A 152 -31.72 5.13 3.32
C LEU A 152 -30.56 4.25 2.85
N GLN A 153 -30.07 4.45 1.62
CA GLN A 153 -28.93 3.71 1.10
C GLN A 153 -27.66 4.08 1.86
N MET A 154 -27.47 5.38 2.14
CA MET A 154 -26.35 5.85 2.96
C MET A 154 -26.33 5.20 4.35
N LYS A 155 -27.48 5.14 5.03
CA LYS A 155 -27.58 4.50 6.36
C LYS A 155 -27.19 3.01 6.36
N VAL A 156 -27.50 2.30 5.27
CA VAL A 156 -27.10 0.89 5.14
C VAL A 156 -25.59 0.75 5.06
N ILE A 157 -24.93 1.63 4.29
CA ILE A 157 -23.47 1.64 4.15
C ILE A 157 -22.81 2.08 5.47
N GLU A 158 -23.29 3.15 6.11
CA GLU A 158 -22.79 3.63 7.41
C GLU A 158 -22.79 2.51 8.47
N LYS A 159 -23.90 1.77 8.58
CA LYS A 159 -24.00 0.64 9.50
C LYS A 159 -22.91 -0.43 9.29
N ASN A 160 -22.48 -0.64 8.04
CA ASN A 160 -21.41 -1.59 7.74
C ASN A 160 -20.01 -0.96 7.90
N LEU A 161 -19.86 0.33 7.63
CA LEU A 161 -18.61 1.08 7.88
C LEU A 161 -18.22 1.10 9.35
N ASP A 162 -19.20 1.10 10.25
CA ASP A 162 -18.96 1.09 11.70
C ASP A 162 -18.44 -0.26 12.21
N LYS A 163 -18.55 -1.33 11.40
CA LYS A 163 -17.99 -2.65 11.73
C LYS A 163 -16.50 -2.77 11.42
N LEU A 164 -15.92 -1.82 10.70
CA LEU A 164 -14.50 -1.86 10.32
C LEU A 164 -13.62 -1.56 11.54
N LEU A 165 -12.72 -2.48 11.86
CA LEU A 165 -11.70 -2.32 12.88
C LEU A 165 -10.53 -1.48 12.33
N VAL A 166 -10.68 -0.16 12.38
CA VAL A 166 -9.70 0.78 11.83
C VAL A 166 -8.67 1.21 12.86
N ASP A 167 -7.49 1.58 12.38
CA ASP A 167 -6.54 2.40 13.13
C ASP A 167 -6.89 3.88 12.88
N SER A 168 -7.30 4.58 13.93
CA SER A 168 -7.71 5.99 13.88
C SER A 168 -6.55 6.98 13.97
N ASP A 169 -5.35 6.50 14.29
CA ASP A 169 -4.24 7.36 14.67
C ASP A 169 -3.39 7.77 13.46
N PHE A 170 -3.58 7.09 12.32
CA PHE A 170 -2.90 7.41 11.07
C PHE A 170 -3.57 8.58 10.35
N ASP A 171 -2.85 9.70 10.28
CA ASP A 171 -3.28 10.89 9.54
C ASP A 171 -2.95 10.79 8.04
N PHE A 172 -3.98 10.57 7.22
CA PHE A 172 -3.89 10.56 5.76
C PHE A 172 -3.85 11.97 5.13
N THR A 173 -4.16 13.01 5.91
CA THR A 173 -4.36 14.40 5.45
C THR A 173 -3.11 15.26 5.53
N ALA A 174 -2.12 14.88 6.36
CA ALA A 174 -0.88 15.63 6.55
C ALA A 174 -0.24 16.02 5.20
N SER A 175 -0.07 17.31 4.93
CA SER A 175 0.62 17.82 3.74
C SER A 175 2.13 17.67 3.81
N ASP A 176 2.66 17.14 4.91
CA ASP A 176 4.08 16.98 5.17
C ASP A 176 4.67 16.03 4.11
N ARG A 177 5.06 16.61 2.97
CA ARG A 177 6.29 16.21 2.30
C ARG A 177 7.33 16.21 3.41
N ASP A 178 8.08 15.12 3.58
CA ASP A 178 9.29 15.21 4.36
C ASP A 178 10.03 16.47 3.91
N ALA A 179 10.21 17.44 4.80
CA ALA A 179 10.91 18.68 4.50
C ALA A 179 12.38 18.43 4.08
N ASN A 180 12.84 17.17 4.20
CA ASN A 180 14.14 16.68 3.78
C ASN A 180 14.11 15.91 2.43
N LEU A 181 13.00 15.93 1.69
CA LEU A 181 12.86 15.39 0.33
C LEU A 181 13.14 16.43 -0.76
N ASP A 182 13.79 17.56 -0.44
CA ASP A 182 14.42 18.40 -1.47
C ASP A 182 15.54 17.60 -2.14
N ILE A 183 15.15 16.83 -3.17
CA ILE A 183 16.07 16.23 -4.12
C ILE A 183 16.51 17.40 -5.01
N PRO A 184 17.79 17.82 -4.97
CA PRO A 184 18.27 19.06 -5.61
C PRO A 184 18.34 19.00 -7.16
N TYR A 185 17.61 18.08 -7.79
CA TYR A 185 17.68 17.84 -9.25
C TYR A 185 16.31 17.80 -9.94
N MET A 186 15.28 18.42 -9.36
CA MET A 186 14.11 18.85 -10.13
C MET A 186 14.04 20.37 -10.13
N ASP A 187 14.95 20.98 -10.90
CA ASP A 187 14.69 22.26 -11.57
C ASP A 187 13.96 21.99 -12.90
#